data_AF-A0A1W5CW94-F1
#
_entry.id   AF-A0A1W5CW94-F1
#
_cell.length_a   1.000
_cell.length_b   1.000
_cell.length_c   1.000
_cell.angle_alpha   90.00
_cell.angle_beta   90.00
_cell.angle_gamma   90.00
#
_symmetry.space_group_name_H-M   'P 1'
#
loop_
_entity.id
_entity.type
_entity.pdbx_description
1 polymer ?
#
loop_
_entity_poly.entity_id
_entity_poly.type
_entity_poly.pdbx_seq_one_letter_code
_entity_poly.pdbx_strand_id
1 'polypeptide(L)'
;MAPVLRRTRFVCVSDTHNASPTNGAFKLPRGDVLIHAGDLTNQGSLSELRRTVDWIEKADFEVKIVIAGNHDITLDADFYRQHGLYFHNQHPQDPQECLQLLTSSSTIKYLNHQSADIWLTKEGGPQTTFKIFGSPYSPARGLWAFGFPLEEASQLWDQIPLDTDIIVTHTPPKFHCDESGGRGSAGCEVLRQTLWRVRPRLAVCGHIHEGRGVERITWDLTALNVKYKEEDTGYWKDPGCDNNKQSTVNLSTKGGAALDNDGSHHRENGEAEPIIQSGSPLGKSTLQSIIEKKGAKQAAPPVKKPTSRLRPRERTDSQPSNSVSQVTSSGNKNSASSAFPPIDTPSMGIQPIKRTVTFLEPNSTIPSPFADANAPSPPSGIDDVPPATRGQGGLPTSQRSDLEALCGRMGRRETCVINAAIMASSWAHKGSGSKKYNKPIVVDIDLPVWANNASSSY
;
A
#
# COMPACT_ATOMS: atom_id res chain seq x y z
N MET A 1 8.38 6.71 30.19
CA MET A 1 7.21 7.55 29.84
C MET A 1 6.74 7.15 28.46
N ALA A 2 5.43 7.12 28.20
CA ALA A 2 4.91 6.92 26.85
C ALA A 2 5.38 8.06 25.93
N PRO A 3 5.69 7.78 24.64
CA PRO A 3 6.13 8.81 23.71
C PRO A 3 5.02 9.86 23.53
N VAL A 4 5.40 11.14 23.51
CA VAL A 4 4.47 12.21 23.15
C VAL A 4 4.17 12.08 21.66
N LEU A 5 2.89 11.94 21.33
CA LEU A 5 2.44 11.87 19.94
C LEU A 5 1.90 13.22 19.49
N ARG A 6 2.11 13.55 18.21
CA ARG A 6 1.48 14.69 17.54
C ARG A 6 0.96 14.27 16.18
N ARG A 7 -0.13 14.90 15.77
CA ARG A 7 -0.75 14.69 14.47
C ARG A 7 0.18 15.19 13.36
N THR A 8 0.55 14.29 12.48
CA THR A 8 1.23 14.55 11.21
C THR A 8 0.27 14.32 10.04
N ARG A 9 0.24 15.24 9.09
CA ARG A 9 -0.61 15.17 7.90
C ARG A 9 0.19 14.76 6.67
N PHE A 10 -0.15 13.61 6.11
CA PHE A 10 0.36 13.12 4.85
C PHE A 10 -0.60 13.48 3.70
N VAL A 11 -0.03 13.83 2.55
CA VAL A 11 -0.74 13.95 1.28
C VAL A 11 -0.18 12.90 0.35
N CYS A 12 -0.99 11.91 0.00
CA CYS A 12 -0.59 10.77 -0.81
C CYS A 12 -1.09 10.94 -2.24
N VAL A 13 -0.18 10.78 -3.19
CA VAL A 13 -0.43 10.70 -4.63
C VAL A 13 0.34 9.54 -5.23
N SER A 14 -0.09 9.07 -6.38
CA SER A 14 0.61 8.08 -7.22
C SER A 14 0.06 8.18 -8.63
N ASP A 15 0.74 7.58 -9.60
CA ASP A 15 0.21 7.39 -10.96
C ASP A 15 -0.25 8.74 -11.55
N THR A 16 0.62 9.73 -11.45
CA THR A 16 0.33 11.06 -11.99
C THR A 16 0.50 11.08 -13.49
N HIS A 17 1.41 10.30 -14.08
CA HIS A 17 1.51 10.15 -15.54
C HIS A 17 1.63 11.51 -16.26
N ASN A 18 2.53 12.38 -15.76
CA ASN A 18 2.69 13.81 -16.13
C ASN A 18 1.54 14.76 -15.75
N ALA A 19 0.48 14.28 -15.12
CA ALA A 19 -0.50 15.15 -14.48
C ALA A 19 0.20 15.92 -13.36
N SER A 20 -0.16 17.20 -13.19
CA SER A 20 0.47 18.02 -12.16
C SER A 20 -0.51 19.07 -11.64
N PRO A 21 -0.19 19.68 -10.49
CA PRO A 21 -0.91 20.88 -10.06
C PRO A 21 -0.70 22.05 -11.03
N THR A 22 0.46 22.11 -11.70
CA THR A 22 0.81 23.20 -12.62
C THR A 22 0.01 23.18 -13.92
N ASN A 23 -0.43 22.01 -14.39
CA ASN A 23 -1.33 21.87 -15.54
C ASN A 23 -2.81 21.78 -15.15
N GLY A 24 -3.13 21.96 -13.86
CA GLY A 24 -4.50 21.99 -13.36
C GLY A 24 -5.17 20.62 -13.23
N ALA A 25 -4.44 19.51 -13.36
CA ALA A 25 -5.01 18.17 -13.26
C ALA A 25 -5.56 17.84 -11.87
N PHE A 26 -4.87 18.29 -10.81
CA PHE A 26 -5.31 18.16 -9.42
C PHE A 26 -4.78 19.32 -8.58
N LYS A 27 -5.27 19.46 -7.35
CA LYS A 27 -4.77 20.46 -6.39
C LYS A 27 -4.11 19.74 -5.22
N LEU A 28 -2.96 20.23 -4.77
CA LEU A 28 -2.34 19.75 -3.54
C LEU A 28 -2.96 20.48 -2.34
N PRO A 29 -3.63 19.76 -1.42
CA PRO A 29 -4.04 20.32 -0.14
C PRO A 29 -2.82 20.56 0.76
N ARG A 30 -3.00 21.37 1.81
CA ARG A 30 -1.96 21.55 2.84
C ARG A 30 -1.70 20.25 3.59
N GLY A 31 -0.43 19.95 3.84
CA GLY A 31 0.03 18.87 4.71
C GLY A 31 1.48 19.09 5.13
N ASP A 32 1.99 18.18 5.94
CA ASP A 32 3.37 18.23 6.44
C ASP A 32 4.32 17.44 5.51
N VAL A 33 3.83 16.31 4.99
CA VAL A 33 4.59 15.38 4.15
C VAL A 33 3.82 15.05 2.87
N LEU A 34 4.50 15.12 1.72
CA LEU A 34 4.00 14.60 0.44
C LEU A 34 4.60 13.21 0.19
N ILE A 35 3.78 12.23 -0.20
CA ILE A 35 4.22 10.92 -0.68
C ILE A 35 3.77 10.76 -2.13
N HIS A 36 4.71 10.45 -3.04
CA HIS A 36 4.42 10.02 -4.41
C HIS A 36 4.82 8.54 -4.59
N ALA A 37 3.82 7.66 -4.76
CA ALA A 37 4.02 6.20 -4.79
C ALA A 37 4.31 5.61 -6.18
N GLY A 38 5.07 6.33 -7.01
CA GLY A 38 5.49 5.88 -8.34
C GLY A 38 4.62 6.34 -9.50
N ASP A 39 5.06 6.01 -10.71
CA ASP A 39 4.50 6.44 -12.00
C ASP A 39 4.38 7.97 -12.10
N LEU A 40 5.54 8.61 -11.94
CA LEU A 40 5.73 10.06 -12.06
C LEU A 40 5.48 10.56 -13.49
N THR A 41 5.78 9.71 -14.47
CA THR A 41 5.85 10.02 -15.90
C THR A 41 5.09 8.99 -16.73
N ASN A 42 4.90 9.23 -18.04
CA ASN A 42 4.33 8.20 -18.92
C ASN A 42 5.41 7.21 -19.40
N GLN A 43 6.63 7.68 -19.65
CA GLN A 43 7.71 6.87 -20.23
C GLN A 43 9.12 7.28 -19.73
N GLY A 44 9.23 8.00 -18.61
CA GLY A 44 10.51 8.28 -17.99
C GLY A 44 11.46 9.18 -18.79
N SER A 45 11.04 9.92 -19.81
CA SER A 45 11.98 10.83 -20.48
C SER A 45 12.48 11.90 -19.50
N LEU A 46 13.71 12.38 -19.71
CA LEU A 46 14.31 13.43 -18.89
C LEU A 46 13.42 14.67 -18.80
N SER A 47 12.73 15.01 -19.90
CA SER A 47 11.81 16.16 -19.94
C SER A 47 10.57 15.96 -19.06
N GLU A 48 10.04 14.73 -18.99
CA GLU A 48 8.91 14.38 -18.13
C GLU A 48 9.34 14.43 -16.66
N LEU A 49 10.48 13.80 -16.34
CA LEU A 49 11.04 13.81 -14.99
C LEU A 49 11.32 15.22 -14.51
N ARG A 50 11.94 16.09 -15.34
CA ARG A 50 12.16 17.50 -14.99
C ARG A 50 10.86 18.21 -14.62
N ARG A 51 9.82 18.08 -15.44
CA ARG A 51 8.51 18.70 -15.14
C ARG A 51 7.91 18.18 -13.85
N THR A 52 8.03 16.89 -13.57
CA THR A 52 7.49 16.28 -12.35
C THR A 52 8.27 16.72 -11.11
N VAL A 53 9.61 16.64 -11.14
CA VAL A 53 10.48 17.12 -10.07
C VAL A 53 10.23 18.60 -9.78
N ASP A 54 10.13 19.44 -10.82
CA ASP A 54 9.90 20.89 -10.68
C ASP A 54 8.67 21.23 -9.84
N TRP A 55 7.54 20.52 -10.00
CA TRP A 55 6.34 20.82 -9.22
C TRP A 55 6.40 20.20 -7.82
N ILE A 56 7.04 19.04 -7.67
CA ILE A 56 7.22 18.39 -6.36
C ILE A 56 8.11 19.26 -5.47
N GLU A 57 9.22 19.80 -5.99
CA GLU A 57 10.12 20.68 -5.22
C GLU A 57 9.42 21.95 -4.75
N LYS A 58 8.60 22.56 -5.63
CA LYS A 58 7.82 23.78 -5.36
C LYS A 58 6.66 23.56 -4.40
N ALA A 59 6.26 22.32 -4.14
CA ALA A 59 5.16 22.04 -3.23
C ALA A 59 5.55 22.38 -1.78
N ASP A 60 4.67 23.09 -1.06
CA ASP A 60 4.87 23.54 0.32
C ASP A 60 4.63 22.39 1.33
N PHE A 61 5.58 21.45 1.33
CA PHE A 61 5.70 20.35 2.28
C PHE A 61 7.11 20.35 2.84
N GLU A 62 7.24 19.98 4.11
CA GLU A 62 8.55 19.91 4.76
C GLU A 62 9.42 18.81 4.16
N VAL A 63 8.81 17.65 3.86
CA VAL A 63 9.48 16.52 3.21
C VAL A 63 8.60 15.99 2.07
N LYS A 64 9.22 15.68 0.92
CA LYS A 64 8.57 15.00 -0.20
C LYS A 64 9.21 13.64 -0.43
N ILE A 65 8.53 12.56 -0.08
CA ILE A 65 9.01 11.19 -0.33
C ILE A 65 8.53 10.75 -1.70
N VAL A 66 9.45 10.23 -2.50
CA VAL A 66 9.17 9.79 -3.87
C VAL A 66 9.77 8.41 -4.10
N ILE A 67 9.00 7.50 -4.67
CA ILE A 67 9.49 6.27 -5.32
C ILE A 67 9.20 6.36 -6.82
N ALA A 68 9.92 5.57 -7.62
CA ALA A 68 9.57 5.35 -9.03
C ALA A 68 8.41 4.36 -9.18
N GLY A 69 7.83 4.28 -10.37
CA GLY A 69 6.94 3.19 -10.79
C GLY A 69 7.39 2.57 -12.12
N ASN A 70 6.58 1.67 -12.66
CA ASN A 70 6.95 0.88 -13.83
C ASN A 70 7.04 1.71 -15.13
N HIS A 71 6.45 2.91 -15.16
CA HIS A 71 6.53 3.85 -16.28
C HIS A 71 7.77 4.75 -16.24
N ASP A 72 8.44 4.86 -15.10
CA ASP A 72 9.62 5.71 -14.93
C ASP A 72 10.90 5.01 -15.41
N ILE A 73 10.87 4.51 -16.66
CA ILE A 73 11.78 3.49 -17.17
C ILE A 73 13.26 3.87 -17.17
N THR A 74 13.59 5.17 -17.19
CA THR A 74 14.98 5.65 -17.14
C THR A 74 15.55 5.61 -15.72
N LEU A 75 14.72 5.46 -14.70
CA LEU A 75 15.15 5.31 -13.30
C LEU A 75 15.53 3.86 -12.97
N ASP A 76 15.21 2.91 -13.86
CA ASP A 76 15.72 1.54 -13.85
C ASP A 76 16.81 1.42 -14.93
N ALA A 77 18.06 1.69 -14.54
CA ALA A 77 19.18 1.74 -15.47
C ALA A 77 19.41 0.42 -16.22
N ASP A 78 19.15 -0.72 -15.58
CA ASP A 78 19.33 -2.04 -16.19
C ASP A 78 18.22 -2.35 -17.19
N PHE A 79 16.97 -2.04 -16.85
CA PHE A 79 15.86 -2.12 -17.80
C PHE A 79 16.09 -1.18 -18.98
N TYR A 80 16.49 0.07 -18.73
CA TYR A 80 16.71 1.06 -19.78
C TYR A 80 17.86 0.66 -20.72
N ARG A 81 18.95 0.08 -20.19
CA ARG A 81 20.04 -0.43 -21.02
C ARG A 81 19.58 -1.51 -22.00
N GLN A 82 18.66 -2.37 -21.56
CA GLN A 82 18.18 -3.52 -22.35
C GLN A 82 17.04 -3.14 -23.30
N HIS A 83 16.14 -2.24 -22.87
CA HIS A 83 14.86 -1.99 -23.53
C HIS A 83 14.62 -0.52 -23.86
N GLY A 84 15.49 0.40 -23.44
CA GLY A 84 15.29 1.85 -23.60
C GLY A 84 15.11 2.28 -25.05
N LEU A 85 15.80 1.63 -26.01
CA LEU A 85 15.61 1.91 -27.44
C LEU A 85 14.22 1.51 -27.97
N TYR A 86 13.50 0.60 -27.31
CA TYR A 86 12.11 0.30 -27.67
C TYR A 86 11.19 1.51 -27.41
N PHE A 87 11.47 2.27 -26.34
CA PHE A 87 10.66 3.41 -25.91
C PHE A 87 11.17 4.74 -26.48
N HIS A 88 12.49 4.92 -26.50
CA HIS A 88 13.17 6.17 -26.80
C HIS A 88 14.14 6.04 -27.98
N ASN A 89 13.71 5.45 -29.10
CA ASN A 89 14.58 5.23 -30.27
C ASN A 89 15.13 6.52 -30.89
N GLN A 90 14.33 7.58 -30.97
CA GLN A 90 14.74 8.85 -31.58
C GLN A 90 15.61 9.69 -30.64
N HIS A 91 15.37 9.57 -29.34
CA HIS A 91 16.03 10.37 -28.31
C HIS A 91 16.42 9.48 -27.12
N PRO A 92 17.48 8.67 -27.24
CA PRO A 92 18.01 7.95 -26.09
C PRO A 92 18.32 8.91 -24.94
N GLN A 93 17.94 8.53 -23.74
CA GLN A 93 18.12 9.29 -22.51
C GLN A 93 19.34 8.74 -21.76
N ASP A 94 19.90 9.56 -20.87
CA ASP A 94 20.90 9.12 -19.90
C ASP A 94 20.19 8.78 -18.56
N PRO A 95 20.16 7.49 -18.14
CA PRO A 95 19.60 7.09 -16.85
C PRO A 95 20.23 7.81 -15.66
N GLN A 96 21.52 8.13 -15.72
CA GLN A 96 22.21 8.78 -14.61
C GLN A 96 21.73 10.23 -14.47
N GLU A 97 21.59 10.96 -15.58
CA GLU A 97 21.04 12.32 -15.58
C GLU A 97 19.58 12.31 -15.07
N CYS A 98 18.79 11.33 -15.48
CA CYS A 98 17.41 11.15 -15.03
C CYS A 98 17.32 10.91 -13.52
N LEU A 99 18.13 10.00 -12.99
CA LEU A 99 18.21 9.70 -11.56
C LEU A 99 18.67 10.91 -10.74
N GLN A 100 19.64 11.67 -11.27
CA GLN A 100 20.22 12.83 -10.59
C GLN A 100 19.18 13.91 -10.27
N LEU A 101 18.15 14.09 -11.12
CA LEU A 101 17.05 15.02 -10.84
C LEU A 101 16.36 14.76 -9.49
N LEU A 102 16.22 13.49 -9.11
CA LEU A 102 15.56 13.08 -7.88
C LEU A 102 16.53 13.04 -6.70
N THR A 103 17.76 12.55 -6.91
CA THR A 103 18.73 12.34 -5.82
C THR A 103 19.49 13.59 -5.41
N SER A 104 19.61 14.60 -6.29
CA SER A 104 20.28 15.86 -5.98
C SER A 104 19.37 16.92 -5.35
N SER A 105 18.06 16.67 -5.29
CA SER A 105 17.12 17.57 -4.63
C SER A 105 17.33 17.56 -3.10
N SER A 106 17.36 18.74 -2.49
CA SER A 106 17.43 18.86 -1.03
C SER A 106 16.07 18.65 -0.35
N THR A 107 14.97 18.70 -1.10
CA THR A 107 13.61 18.59 -0.55
C THR A 107 12.90 17.28 -0.88
N ILE A 108 13.39 16.56 -1.89
CA ILE A 108 12.90 15.22 -2.25
C ILE A 108 13.75 14.15 -1.57
N LYS A 109 13.09 13.25 -0.87
CA LYS A 109 13.66 11.98 -0.42
C LYS A 109 13.27 10.89 -1.41
N TYR A 110 14.14 10.61 -2.37
CA TYR A 110 13.95 9.50 -3.31
C TYR A 110 14.33 8.18 -2.65
N LEU A 111 13.42 7.19 -2.69
CA LEU A 111 13.62 5.85 -2.15
C LEU A 111 13.57 4.82 -3.28
N ASN A 112 14.62 4.02 -3.43
CA ASN A 112 14.71 2.94 -4.41
C ASN A 112 15.02 1.62 -3.70
N HIS A 113 13.98 0.98 -3.17
CA HIS A 113 14.08 -0.24 -2.35
C HIS A 113 15.01 -0.06 -1.14
N GLN A 114 14.73 0.97 -0.33
CA GLN A 114 15.56 1.35 0.80
C GLN A 114 14.75 1.98 1.94
N SER A 115 15.31 1.92 3.15
CA SER A 115 14.79 2.59 4.33
C SER A 115 15.32 4.01 4.49
N ALA A 116 14.56 4.85 5.16
CA ALA A 116 15.01 6.12 5.69
C ALA A 116 14.33 6.40 7.03
N ASP A 117 15.04 7.11 7.89
CA ASP A 117 14.44 7.75 9.05
C ASP A 117 14.11 9.19 8.66
N ILE A 118 12.93 9.68 9.05
CA ILE A 118 12.45 11.02 8.72
C ILE A 118 12.23 11.82 9.98
N TRP A 119 12.67 13.08 9.98
CA TRP A 119 12.46 14.03 11.05
C TRP A 119 11.82 15.29 10.48
N LEU A 120 10.66 15.64 11.00
CA LEU A 120 10.04 16.93 10.77
C LEU A 120 10.54 17.86 11.88
N THR A 121 11.19 18.94 11.51
CA THR A 121 11.88 19.90 12.39
C THR A 121 11.29 21.31 12.35
N LYS A 122 10.38 21.60 11.40
CA LYS A 122 9.78 22.93 11.22
C LYS A 122 9.17 23.44 12.52
N GLU A 123 9.58 24.64 12.94
CA GLU A 123 9.01 25.31 14.10
C GLU A 123 7.51 25.56 13.91
N GLY A 124 6.73 25.27 14.95
CA GLY A 124 5.26 25.30 14.88
C GLY A 124 4.64 24.16 14.06
N GLY A 125 5.45 23.30 13.44
CA GLY A 125 5.02 22.07 12.78
C GLY A 125 4.82 20.90 13.77
N PRO A 126 4.59 19.67 13.26
CA PRO A 126 4.35 18.51 14.11
C PRO A 126 5.57 18.12 14.95
N GLN A 127 6.79 18.38 14.48
CA GLN A 127 8.04 17.99 15.13
C GLN A 127 8.15 16.48 15.40
N THR A 128 7.65 15.66 14.48
CA THR A 128 7.55 14.21 14.61
C THR A 128 8.65 13.48 13.85
N THR A 129 8.83 12.20 14.19
CA THR A 129 9.75 11.29 13.49
C THR A 129 9.07 9.96 13.18
N PHE A 130 9.51 9.31 12.11
CA PHE A 130 9.04 7.99 11.68
C PHE A 130 10.06 7.29 10.78
N LYS A 131 10.01 5.95 10.76
CA LYS A 131 10.78 5.11 9.85
C LYS A 131 9.97 4.75 8.61
N ILE A 132 10.56 4.89 7.43
CA ILE A 132 9.90 4.61 6.16
C ILE A 132 10.73 3.66 5.31
N PHE A 133 10.06 2.74 4.62
CA PHE A 133 10.65 1.92 3.56
C PHE A 133 9.96 2.25 2.23
N GLY A 134 10.74 2.48 1.17
CA GLY A 134 10.20 2.81 -0.15
C GLY A 134 10.72 1.89 -1.25
N SER A 135 9.86 1.36 -2.12
CA SER A 135 10.26 0.47 -3.22
C SER A 135 9.43 0.62 -4.50
N PRO A 136 10.07 0.75 -5.68
CA PRO A 136 9.37 0.92 -6.95
C PRO A 136 8.87 -0.40 -7.58
N TYR A 137 9.27 -1.53 -7.00
CA TYR A 137 9.08 -2.85 -7.60
C TYR A 137 7.61 -3.27 -7.66
N SER A 138 7.24 -3.91 -8.76
CA SER A 138 5.92 -4.53 -8.98
C SER A 138 6.04 -5.89 -9.66
N PRO A 139 5.10 -6.84 -9.45
CA PRO A 139 5.10 -8.10 -10.18
C PRO A 139 5.13 -7.86 -11.69
N ALA A 140 6.09 -8.49 -12.38
CA ALA A 140 6.33 -8.25 -13.80
C ALA A 140 5.07 -8.58 -14.64
N ARG A 141 4.57 -7.57 -15.36
CA ARG A 141 3.46 -7.71 -16.32
C ARG A 141 3.85 -7.02 -17.62
N GLY A 142 4.25 -7.81 -18.61
CA GLY A 142 4.73 -7.29 -19.88
C GLY A 142 6.11 -6.62 -19.75
N LEU A 143 6.40 -5.70 -20.67
CA LEU A 143 7.70 -5.06 -20.80
C LEU A 143 7.70 -3.68 -20.11
N TRP A 144 7.94 -3.66 -18.81
CA TRP A 144 8.04 -2.42 -18.02
C TRP A 144 9.15 -2.50 -16.96
N ALA A 145 9.62 -1.33 -16.52
CA ALA A 145 10.69 -1.21 -15.53
C ALA A 145 10.24 -1.70 -14.15
N PHE A 146 11.22 -2.01 -13.29
CA PHE A 146 10.97 -2.45 -11.91
C PHE A 146 10.04 -3.67 -11.77
N GLY A 147 9.92 -4.48 -12.83
CA GLY A 147 9.19 -5.73 -12.80
C GLY A 147 10.01 -6.83 -12.14
N PHE A 148 9.46 -7.61 -11.20
CA PHE A 148 10.10 -8.82 -10.66
C PHE A 148 9.23 -10.07 -10.88
N PRO A 149 9.84 -11.27 -11.07
CA PRO A 149 9.09 -12.52 -11.16
C PRO A 149 8.52 -12.90 -9.78
N LEU A 150 7.34 -13.52 -9.74
CA LEU A 150 6.62 -13.80 -8.49
C LEU A 150 7.42 -14.66 -7.50
N GLU A 151 8.33 -15.48 -8.00
CA GLU A 151 9.20 -16.36 -7.23
C GLU A 151 10.24 -15.58 -6.42
N GLU A 152 10.61 -14.36 -6.85
CA GLU A 152 11.57 -13.48 -6.16
C GLU A 152 10.88 -12.59 -5.10
N ALA A 153 9.55 -12.62 -5.01
CA ALA A 153 8.78 -11.73 -4.14
C ALA A 153 9.19 -11.82 -2.67
N SER A 154 9.43 -13.02 -2.14
CA SER A 154 9.84 -13.18 -0.73
C SER A 154 11.22 -12.59 -0.49
N GLN A 155 12.19 -12.89 -1.35
CA GLN A 155 13.55 -12.33 -1.25
C GLN A 155 13.54 -10.80 -1.29
N LEU A 156 12.64 -10.21 -2.09
CA LEU A 156 12.47 -8.77 -2.18
C LEU A 156 11.84 -8.20 -0.90
N TRP A 157 10.69 -8.72 -0.47
CA TRP A 157 9.92 -8.12 0.63
C TRP A 157 10.40 -8.50 2.03
N ASP A 158 11.22 -9.55 2.17
CA ASP A 158 11.86 -9.93 3.43
C ASP A 158 12.93 -8.92 3.89
N GLN A 159 13.41 -8.06 2.99
CA GLN A 159 14.34 -6.98 3.31
C GLN A 159 13.68 -5.81 4.06
N ILE A 160 12.35 -5.73 4.12
CA ILE A 160 11.65 -4.64 4.83
C ILE A 160 11.88 -4.80 6.35
N PRO A 161 12.50 -3.80 7.02
CA PRO A 161 12.74 -3.84 8.46
C PRO A 161 11.44 -3.92 9.27
N LEU A 162 11.47 -4.69 10.36
CA LEU A 162 10.29 -4.94 11.20
C LEU A 162 9.81 -3.70 11.99
N ASP A 163 10.66 -2.70 12.17
CA ASP A 163 10.36 -1.44 12.88
C ASP A 163 9.75 -0.35 11.97
N THR A 164 9.71 -0.59 10.66
CA THR A 164 9.17 0.35 9.66
C THR A 164 7.76 0.84 10.05
N ASP A 165 7.57 2.16 10.19
CA ASP A 165 6.26 2.77 10.48
C ASP A 165 5.41 2.93 9.22
N ILE A 166 6.04 3.25 8.09
CA ILE A 166 5.38 3.54 6.82
C ILE A 166 6.05 2.73 5.70
N ILE A 167 5.27 2.00 4.92
CA ILE A 167 5.73 1.32 3.71
C ILE A 167 5.17 2.06 2.49
N VAL A 168 6.01 2.35 1.51
CA VAL A 168 5.60 2.90 0.21
C VAL A 168 6.07 1.94 -0.88
N THR A 169 5.13 1.30 -1.56
CA THR A 169 5.42 0.37 -2.68
C THR A 169 4.65 0.81 -3.90
N HIS A 170 5.20 0.65 -5.10
CA HIS A 170 4.39 0.98 -6.28
C HIS A 170 3.23 -0.03 -6.43
N THR A 171 3.50 -1.33 -6.26
CA THR A 171 2.47 -2.38 -6.26
C THR A 171 1.60 -2.35 -4.99
N PRO A 172 0.27 -2.58 -5.10
CA PRO A 172 -0.56 -2.81 -3.92
C PRO A 172 -0.35 -4.24 -3.36
N PRO A 173 -0.60 -4.44 -2.05
CA PRO A 173 -0.77 -5.78 -1.48
C PRO A 173 -2.02 -6.44 -2.05
N LYS A 174 -2.01 -7.78 -2.16
CA LYS A 174 -3.16 -8.51 -2.69
C LYS A 174 -4.41 -8.30 -1.81
N PHE A 175 -5.57 -8.20 -2.45
CA PHE A 175 -6.90 -8.01 -1.85
C PHE A 175 -7.18 -6.68 -1.18
N HIS A 176 -6.22 -5.74 -1.16
CA HIS A 176 -6.43 -4.42 -0.57
C HIS A 176 -6.12 -3.33 -1.56
N CYS A 177 -7.16 -2.57 -1.94
CA CYS A 177 -7.03 -1.49 -2.92
C CYS A 177 -6.34 -1.92 -4.24
N ASP A 178 -6.59 -3.15 -4.68
CA ASP A 178 -5.89 -3.81 -5.80
C ASP A 178 -6.83 -4.38 -6.87
N GLU A 179 -8.12 -4.06 -6.81
CA GLU A 179 -9.10 -4.50 -7.80
C GLU A 179 -8.81 -3.86 -9.17
N SER A 180 -8.54 -4.70 -10.17
CA SER A 180 -8.30 -4.29 -11.55
C SER A 180 -9.50 -4.63 -12.41
N GLY A 181 -10.62 -3.95 -12.17
CA GLY A 181 -11.88 -4.12 -12.91
C GLY A 181 -12.26 -5.61 -13.14
N GLY A 182 -12.59 -5.97 -14.38
CA GLY A 182 -12.99 -7.33 -14.75
C GLY A 182 -11.90 -8.41 -14.67
N ARG A 183 -10.67 -8.08 -14.23
CA ARG A 183 -9.54 -9.01 -14.12
C ARG A 183 -9.29 -9.51 -12.69
N GLY A 184 -10.06 -9.01 -11.71
CA GLY A 184 -9.92 -9.37 -10.30
C GLY A 184 -8.75 -8.67 -9.60
N SER A 185 -8.35 -9.20 -8.47
CA SER A 185 -7.26 -8.69 -7.62
C SER A 185 -5.90 -8.84 -8.33
N ALA A 186 -5.15 -7.74 -8.38
CA ALA A 186 -3.87 -7.64 -9.09
C ALA A 186 -2.65 -7.46 -8.18
N GLY A 187 -2.85 -7.31 -6.87
CA GLY A 187 -1.81 -7.05 -5.90
C GLY A 187 -0.93 -8.27 -5.58
N CYS A 188 0.13 -8.01 -4.83
CA CYS A 188 1.14 -9.02 -4.48
C CYS A 188 0.77 -9.73 -3.16
N GLU A 189 0.61 -11.05 -3.20
CA GLU A 189 0.27 -11.86 -2.02
C GLU A 189 1.40 -11.85 -0.99
N VAL A 190 2.65 -11.95 -1.44
CA VAL A 190 3.80 -11.92 -0.52
C VAL A 190 3.94 -10.55 0.13
N LEU A 191 3.59 -9.46 -0.57
CA LEU A 191 3.53 -8.14 0.06
C LEU A 191 2.45 -8.07 1.16
N ARG A 192 1.25 -8.64 0.93
CA ARG A 192 0.20 -8.75 1.97
C ARG A 192 0.71 -9.49 3.21
N GLN A 193 1.43 -10.61 3.01
CA GLN A 193 2.06 -11.37 4.10
C GLN A 193 3.14 -10.55 4.83
N THR A 194 3.92 -9.77 4.09
CA THR A 194 4.92 -8.84 4.65
C THR A 194 4.25 -7.74 5.48
N LEU A 195 3.11 -7.19 5.05
CA LEU A 195 2.36 -6.23 5.86
C LEU A 195 1.87 -6.84 7.17
N TRP A 196 1.44 -8.11 7.18
CA TRP A 196 1.10 -8.81 8.42
C TRP A 196 2.33 -9.03 9.33
N ARG A 197 3.51 -9.27 8.75
CA ARG A 197 4.78 -9.45 9.48
C ARG A 197 5.29 -8.13 10.09
N VAL A 198 5.34 -7.06 9.31
CA VAL A 198 5.91 -5.75 9.70
C VAL A 198 4.89 -4.91 10.47
N ARG A 199 3.62 -4.97 10.07
CA ARG A 199 2.50 -4.17 10.59
C ARG A 199 2.82 -2.68 10.63
N PRO A 200 3.11 -2.06 9.47
CA PRO A 200 3.29 -0.62 9.41
C PRO A 200 1.98 0.09 9.76
N ARG A 201 2.07 1.32 10.23
CA ARG A 201 0.89 2.17 10.47
C ARG A 201 0.21 2.52 9.14
N LEU A 202 1.01 2.87 8.13
CA LEU A 202 0.55 3.20 6.77
C LEU A 202 1.27 2.34 5.72
N ALA A 203 0.53 1.86 4.73
CA ALA A 203 1.06 1.25 3.51
C ALA A 203 0.50 2.00 2.30
N VAL A 204 1.34 2.78 1.60
CA VAL A 204 0.93 3.64 0.48
C VAL A 204 1.39 3.03 -0.84
N CYS A 205 0.49 2.95 -1.80
CA CYS A 205 0.75 2.35 -3.11
C CYS A 205 0.03 3.06 -4.26
N GLY A 206 0.16 2.50 -5.46
CA GLY A 206 -0.44 2.95 -6.70
C GLY A 206 -0.67 1.80 -7.67
N HIS A 207 -0.24 1.97 -8.93
CA HIS A 207 -0.14 0.97 -9.99
C HIS A 207 -1.48 0.46 -10.55
N ILE A 208 -2.42 0.13 -9.67
CA ILE A 208 -3.76 -0.31 -10.04
C ILE A 208 -4.71 0.88 -9.90
N HIS A 209 -4.89 1.64 -10.99
CA HIS A 209 -5.66 2.90 -10.98
C HIS A 209 -7.10 2.70 -10.47
N GLU A 210 -7.74 1.62 -10.88
CA GLU A 210 -9.10 1.26 -10.48
C GLU A 210 -9.20 0.90 -8.99
N GLY A 211 -8.08 0.49 -8.37
CA GLY A 211 -7.98 0.15 -6.96
C GLY A 211 -7.85 1.36 -6.03
N ARG A 212 -7.90 2.59 -6.56
CA ARG A 212 -7.84 3.83 -5.77
C ARG A 212 -8.79 3.76 -4.57
N GLY A 213 -8.24 3.84 -3.37
CA GLY A 213 -9.02 3.60 -2.16
C GLY A 213 -8.20 3.64 -0.89
N VAL A 214 -8.89 3.40 0.23
CA VAL A 214 -8.30 3.25 1.55
C VAL A 214 -8.98 2.08 2.25
N GLU A 215 -8.18 1.21 2.85
CA GLU A 215 -8.66 0.11 3.67
C GLU A 215 -7.88 0.06 4.98
N ARG A 216 -8.59 -0.24 6.06
CA ARG A 216 -7.99 -0.49 7.37
C ARG A 216 -8.03 -1.97 7.65
N ILE A 217 -6.85 -2.59 7.75
CA ILE A 217 -6.72 -4.02 8.04
C ILE A 217 -6.47 -4.19 9.53
N THR A 218 -7.22 -5.07 10.18
CA THR A 218 -6.95 -5.55 11.53
C THR A 218 -6.34 -6.94 11.46
N TRP A 219 -5.14 -7.10 11.98
CA TRP A 219 -4.40 -8.37 11.92
C TRP A 219 -4.80 -9.31 13.07
N ASP A 220 -5.13 -10.56 12.75
CA ASP A 220 -5.31 -11.59 13.77
C ASP A 220 -3.95 -12.19 14.14
N LEU A 221 -3.51 -11.87 15.36
CA LEU A 221 -2.27 -12.35 15.96
C LEU A 221 -2.50 -13.49 16.97
N THR A 222 -3.77 -13.86 17.19
CA THR A 222 -4.18 -14.84 18.22
C THR A 222 -4.29 -16.25 17.65
N ALA A 223 -4.60 -16.38 16.35
CA ALA A 223 -4.71 -17.67 15.67
C ALA A 223 -3.32 -18.29 15.40
N LEU A 224 -2.78 -19.02 16.37
CA LEU A 224 -1.43 -19.60 16.32
C LEU A 224 -1.18 -20.57 15.15
N ASN A 225 -2.25 -21.13 14.57
CA ASN A 225 -2.22 -22.13 13.50
C ASN A 225 -2.60 -21.56 12.11
N VAL A 226 -2.94 -20.27 12.01
CA VAL A 226 -3.29 -19.63 10.73
C VAL A 226 -2.39 -18.42 10.53
N LYS A 227 -1.38 -18.57 9.67
CA LYS A 227 -0.46 -17.48 9.33
C LYS A 227 -1.17 -16.42 8.48
N TYR A 228 -0.76 -15.17 8.65
CA TYR A 228 -1.19 -14.02 7.83
C TYR A 228 -2.69 -13.78 7.85
N LYS A 229 -3.34 -14.13 8.96
CA LYS A 229 -4.79 -13.98 9.12
C LYS A 229 -5.15 -12.53 9.40
N GLU A 230 -6.23 -12.09 8.76
CA GLU A 230 -6.89 -10.80 8.97
C GLU A 230 -8.13 -11.07 9.82
N GLU A 231 -8.31 -10.28 10.89
CA GLU A 231 -9.51 -10.32 11.74
C GLU A 231 -10.66 -9.56 11.06
N ASP A 232 -10.36 -8.39 10.50
CA ASP A 232 -11.34 -7.53 9.83
C ASP A 232 -10.66 -6.62 8.80
N THR A 233 -11.44 -6.15 7.83
CA THR A 233 -11.04 -5.09 6.89
C THR A 233 -12.14 -4.05 6.78
N GLY A 234 -11.85 -2.84 7.26
CA GLY A 234 -12.75 -1.71 7.20
C GLY A 234 -12.63 -0.96 5.87
N TYR A 235 -13.74 -0.84 5.16
CA TYR A 235 -13.81 -0.08 3.90
C TYR A 235 -14.01 1.42 4.16
N TRP A 236 -13.17 2.24 3.52
CA TRP A 236 -13.34 3.70 3.54
C TRP A 236 -14.32 4.17 2.46
N LYS A 237 -15.30 4.96 2.89
CA LYS A 237 -16.14 5.73 1.97
C LYS A 237 -15.51 7.09 1.72
N ASP A 238 -15.00 7.31 0.52
CA ASP A 238 -14.32 8.57 0.17
C ASP A 238 -15.26 9.78 0.37
N PRO A 239 -14.97 10.68 1.34
CA PRO A 239 -15.80 11.86 1.58
C PRO A 239 -15.77 12.87 0.42
N GLY A 240 -14.75 12.80 -0.42
CA GLY A 240 -14.56 13.61 -1.62
C GLY A 240 -15.14 13.00 -2.90
N CYS A 241 -15.73 11.80 -2.84
CA CYS A 241 -16.33 11.14 -4.00
C CYS A 241 -17.50 11.97 -4.55
N ASP A 242 -17.52 12.16 -5.87
CA ASP A 242 -18.56 12.87 -6.63
C ASP A 242 -18.89 14.29 -6.13
N ASN A 243 -17.98 14.94 -5.40
CA ASN A 243 -18.19 16.29 -4.87
C ASN A 243 -16.86 17.08 -4.83
N ASN A 244 -16.82 18.28 -4.22
CA ASN A 244 -15.62 19.13 -4.16
C ASN A 244 -14.81 19.00 -2.86
N LYS A 245 -15.23 18.17 -1.91
CA LYS A 245 -14.53 17.93 -0.64
C LYS A 245 -13.22 17.19 -0.89
N GLN A 246 -12.28 17.40 0.02
CA GLN A 246 -11.02 16.67 0.03
C GLN A 246 -11.27 15.20 0.42
N SER A 247 -10.59 14.28 -0.27
CA SER A 247 -10.50 12.88 0.14
C SER A 247 -9.62 12.80 1.39
N THR A 248 -10.22 12.61 2.57
CA THR A 248 -9.51 12.62 3.86
C THR A 248 -9.74 11.34 4.66
N VAL A 249 -8.73 10.91 5.39
CA VAL A 249 -8.76 9.85 6.40
C VAL A 249 -8.15 10.42 7.67
N ASN A 250 -8.86 10.37 8.79
CA ASN A 250 -8.35 10.86 10.07
C ASN A 250 -8.14 9.70 11.04
N LEU A 251 -6.89 9.26 11.15
CA LEU A 251 -6.41 8.19 12.01
C LEU A 251 -5.73 8.75 13.27
N SER A 252 -5.96 10.03 13.59
CA SER A 252 -5.50 10.61 14.87
C SER A 252 -6.51 10.35 15.98
N THR A 253 -6.04 10.40 17.21
CA THR A 253 -6.85 10.26 18.44
C THR A 253 -7.98 11.28 18.47
N LYS A 254 -7.72 12.52 18.01
CA LYS A 254 -8.72 13.58 17.89
C LYS A 254 -9.79 13.30 16.84
N GLY A 255 -9.50 12.45 15.86
CA GLY A 255 -10.45 12.00 14.85
C GLY A 255 -11.44 10.94 15.34
N GLY A 256 -11.21 10.35 16.51
CA GLY A 256 -12.07 9.30 17.08
C GLY A 256 -11.90 7.92 16.43
N ALA A 257 -10.94 7.75 15.54
CA ALA A 257 -10.65 6.50 14.81
C ALA A 257 -9.14 6.24 14.70
N ALA A 258 -8.40 6.46 15.80
CA ALA A 258 -6.97 6.18 15.87
C ALA A 258 -6.69 4.69 15.65
N LEU A 259 -5.56 4.38 15.01
CA LEU A 259 -5.13 2.99 14.82
C LEU A 259 -4.89 2.31 16.16
N ASP A 260 -5.39 1.08 16.32
CA ASP A 260 -5.12 0.18 17.43
C ASP A 260 -3.67 -0.33 17.34
N ASN A 261 -2.75 0.58 17.66
CA ASN A 261 -1.30 0.40 17.47
C ASN A 261 -0.49 0.77 18.71
N ASP A 262 -1.13 1.21 19.80
CA ASP A 262 -0.51 1.63 21.05
C ASP A 262 -0.53 0.54 22.14
N GLY A 263 -1.14 -0.61 21.86
CA GLY A 263 -1.24 -1.73 22.79
C GLY A 263 -2.27 -1.52 23.92
N SER A 264 -3.12 -0.49 23.84
CA SER A 264 -4.14 -0.18 24.86
C SER A 264 -5.30 -1.17 24.88
N HIS A 265 -5.56 -1.91 23.79
CA HIS A 265 -6.59 -2.93 23.70
C HIS A 265 -6.09 -4.34 24.05
N HIS A 266 -5.67 -4.55 25.30
CA HIS A 266 -5.70 -5.90 25.85
C HIS A 266 -7.16 -6.27 26.10
N ARG A 267 -7.71 -7.24 25.34
CA ARG A 267 -8.98 -7.88 25.71
C ARG A 267 -8.76 -8.57 27.07
N GLU A 268 -9.27 -7.96 28.14
CA GLU A 268 -9.59 -8.66 29.39
C GLU A 268 -10.70 -9.67 29.09
N ASN A 269 -10.36 -10.79 28.45
CA ASN A 269 -11.18 -11.98 28.59
C ASN A 269 -10.80 -12.57 29.94
N GLY A 270 -11.58 -12.21 30.94
CA GLY A 270 -11.43 -12.70 32.31
C GLY A 270 -11.46 -14.22 32.35
N GLU A 271 -10.37 -14.79 32.85
CA GLU A 271 -10.43 -15.96 33.70
C GLU A 271 -10.01 -15.49 35.09
N ALA A 272 -10.98 -15.44 36.01
CA ALA A 272 -10.69 -15.28 37.41
C ALA A 272 -9.91 -16.52 37.87
N GLU A 273 -8.64 -16.33 38.21
CA GLU A 273 -7.86 -17.28 39.01
C GLU A 273 -8.63 -17.59 40.31
N PRO A 274 -8.94 -18.87 40.62
CA PRO A 274 -9.63 -19.20 41.85
C PRO A 274 -8.65 -19.07 43.03
N ILE A 275 -9.01 -18.23 43.98
CA ILE A 275 -8.35 -18.10 45.28
C ILE A 275 -8.36 -19.47 45.97
N ILE A 276 -7.19 -20.12 46.06
CA ILE A 276 -6.99 -21.28 46.93
C ILE A 276 -6.80 -20.75 48.36
N GLN A 277 -7.85 -20.84 49.17
CA GLN A 277 -7.70 -20.86 50.63
C GLN A 277 -7.82 -22.31 51.12
N SER A 278 -6.82 -22.71 51.89
CA SER A 278 -6.64 -23.99 52.54
C SER A 278 -7.67 -24.21 53.66
N GLY A 279 -8.26 -25.41 53.71
CA GLY A 279 -9.10 -25.88 54.81
C GLY A 279 -9.73 -27.24 54.52
N SER A 280 -9.16 -28.30 55.11
CA SER A 280 -9.54 -29.72 54.99
C SER A 280 -10.71 -30.11 55.93
N PRO A 281 -11.14 -31.39 56.04
CA PRO A 281 -12.20 -32.01 55.22
C PRO A 281 -13.30 -32.68 56.07
N LEU A 282 -14.56 -32.79 55.60
CA LEU A 282 -15.52 -33.78 56.15
C LEU A 282 -16.78 -33.94 55.28
N GLY A 283 -17.20 -35.20 55.08
CA GLY A 283 -18.62 -35.56 55.04
C GLY A 283 -19.19 -36.03 53.69
N LYS A 284 -19.50 -37.33 53.62
CA LYS A 284 -20.11 -38.07 52.50
C LYS A 284 -21.63 -37.80 52.34
N SER A 285 -22.14 -38.26 51.18
CA SER A 285 -23.53 -38.69 50.89
C SER A 285 -24.52 -37.56 50.57
N THR A 286 -25.49 -37.61 49.65
CA THR A 286 -26.42 -38.66 49.19
C THR A 286 -27.06 -38.13 47.87
N LEU A 287 -26.96 -38.82 46.73
CA LEU A 287 -28.02 -39.62 46.08
C LEU A 287 -29.35 -38.89 45.76
N GLN A 288 -29.60 -38.81 44.45
CA GLN A 288 -30.76 -39.35 43.72
C GLN A 288 -32.11 -38.58 43.67
N SER A 289 -32.69 -38.69 42.46
CA SER A 289 -34.12 -38.78 42.11
C SER A 289 -34.70 -37.46 41.54
N ILE A 290 -35.47 -37.40 40.43
CA ILE A 290 -36.46 -38.28 39.78
C ILE A 290 -36.51 -37.86 38.29
N ILE A 291 -36.25 -38.71 37.28
CA ILE A 291 -37.09 -39.74 36.62
C ILE A 291 -38.22 -39.19 35.71
N GLU A 292 -38.02 -39.40 34.40
CA GLU A 292 -38.97 -39.87 33.36
C GLU A 292 -40.27 -39.07 33.09
N LYS A 293 -40.79 -38.92 31.86
CA LYS A 293 -41.03 -39.98 30.88
C LYS A 293 -41.62 -39.40 29.57
N LYS A 294 -41.43 -40.16 28.49
CA LYS A 294 -42.19 -40.26 27.22
C LYS A 294 -41.69 -39.42 26.04
N GLY A 295 -41.01 -40.11 25.14
CA GLY A 295 -40.95 -39.77 23.73
C GLY A 295 -42.18 -40.24 22.95
N ALA A 296 -42.40 -39.63 21.79
CA ALA A 296 -43.01 -40.25 20.62
C ALA A 296 -42.61 -39.47 19.35
N LYS A 297 -42.37 -40.26 18.29
CA LYS A 297 -41.95 -39.92 16.93
C LYS A 297 -42.92 -38.98 16.20
N GLN A 298 -42.43 -38.13 15.28
CA GLN A 298 -42.64 -38.23 13.81
C GLN A 298 -42.46 -36.90 13.06
N ALA A 299 -41.80 -37.05 11.90
CA ALA A 299 -42.07 -36.45 10.58
C ALA A 299 -42.02 -34.92 10.35
N ALA A 300 -41.22 -34.56 9.35
CA ALA A 300 -41.11 -33.23 8.74
C ALA A 300 -42.36 -32.86 7.89
N PRO A 301 -42.68 -31.55 7.78
CA PRO A 301 -43.53 -31.01 6.72
C PRO A 301 -42.81 -29.95 5.85
N PRO A 302 -43.42 -29.51 4.72
CA PRO A 302 -42.70 -29.33 3.46
C PRO A 302 -42.44 -27.88 3.03
N VAL A 303 -41.53 -27.79 2.05
CA VAL A 303 -41.17 -26.62 1.25
C VAL A 303 -42.37 -26.09 0.42
N LYS A 304 -42.61 -24.78 0.45
CA LYS A 304 -43.47 -24.05 -0.49
C LYS A 304 -42.69 -22.98 -1.24
N LYS A 305 -42.81 -23.01 -2.57
CA LYS A 305 -42.35 -22.02 -3.56
C LYS A 305 -43.04 -20.67 -3.39
N PRO A 306 -42.47 -19.60 -3.98
CA PRO A 306 -43.28 -18.58 -4.65
C PRO A 306 -43.01 -18.53 -6.16
N THR A 307 -44.11 -18.38 -6.90
CA THR A 307 -44.19 -18.13 -8.35
C THR A 307 -44.58 -16.67 -8.61
N SER A 308 -43.92 -15.99 -9.54
CA SER A 308 -44.56 -15.10 -10.54
C SER A 308 -43.50 -14.63 -11.56
N ARG A 309 -43.54 -15.17 -12.77
CA ARG A 309 -44.03 -14.56 -14.03
C ARG A 309 -43.10 -13.52 -14.67
N LEU A 310 -42.24 -14.05 -15.55
CA LEU A 310 -41.58 -13.35 -16.65
C LEU A 310 -42.60 -12.99 -17.76
N ARG A 311 -42.44 -11.83 -18.39
CA ARG A 311 -42.92 -11.55 -19.76
C ARG A 311 -41.73 -11.08 -20.61
N PRO A 312 -41.58 -11.59 -21.85
CA PRO A 312 -40.52 -11.21 -22.78
C PRO A 312 -40.91 -9.97 -23.58
N ARG A 313 -39.95 -9.12 -23.95
CA ARG A 313 -40.12 -8.07 -24.96
C ARG A 313 -39.65 -8.59 -26.31
N GLU A 314 -40.56 -8.50 -27.28
CA GLU A 314 -40.43 -8.95 -28.65
C GLU A 314 -39.49 -8.08 -29.49
N ARG A 315 -38.82 -8.76 -30.42
CA ARG A 315 -38.18 -8.21 -31.62
C ARG A 315 -39.24 -7.70 -32.58
N THR A 316 -38.94 -6.60 -33.26
CA THR A 316 -39.62 -6.23 -34.51
C THR A 316 -38.55 -6.06 -35.60
N ASP A 317 -38.52 -7.03 -36.51
CA ASP A 317 -37.90 -6.90 -37.83
C ASP A 317 -38.81 -6.07 -38.73
N SER A 318 -38.26 -5.09 -39.44
CA SER A 318 -38.89 -4.50 -40.62
C SER A 318 -37.84 -4.06 -41.65
N GLN A 319 -37.97 -4.63 -42.84
CA GLN A 319 -37.38 -4.29 -44.15
C GLN A 319 -38.42 -4.77 -45.19
N PRO A 320 -38.44 -4.31 -46.46
CA PRO A 320 -37.62 -3.29 -47.12
C PRO A 320 -38.46 -2.25 -47.92
N SER A 321 -37.82 -1.19 -48.42
CA SER A 321 -38.34 -0.45 -49.58
C SER A 321 -37.20 0.02 -50.49
N ASN A 322 -37.26 -0.44 -51.74
CA ASN A 322 -36.42 -0.04 -52.86
C ASN A 322 -36.69 1.41 -53.25
N SER A 323 -35.64 2.18 -53.52
CA SER A 323 -35.68 3.24 -54.53
C SER A 323 -34.29 3.45 -55.12
N VAL A 324 -34.23 3.24 -56.43
CA VAL A 324 -33.10 3.48 -57.34
C VAL A 324 -33.01 4.98 -57.63
N SER A 325 -31.80 5.54 -57.57
CA SER A 325 -31.40 6.66 -58.44
C SER A 325 -29.87 6.77 -58.53
N GLN A 326 -29.38 6.58 -59.75
CA GLN A 326 -28.06 6.98 -60.22
C GLN A 326 -27.94 8.51 -60.23
N VAL A 327 -26.72 9.06 -60.13
CA VAL A 327 -26.08 9.99 -61.10
C VAL A 327 -24.88 10.77 -60.47
N THR A 328 -23.71 10.54 -61.10
CA THR A 328 -22.51 11.38 -61.37
C THR A 328 -21.58 11.97 -60.27
N SER A 329 -20.37 11.39 -60.25
CA SER A 329 -19.03 11.97 -60.52
C SER A 329 -18.43 13.20 -59.81
N SER A 330 -17.10 13.09 -59.65
CA SER A 330 -16.05 14.07 -59.29
C SER A 330 -15.92 14.36 -57.79
N GLY A 331 -14.76 14.35 -57.16
CA GLY A 331 -13.39 14.06 -57.58
C GLY A 331 -12.45 14.61 -56.50
N ASN A 332 -11.44 13.80 -56.13
CA ASN A 332 -10.12 14.21 -55.63
C ASN A 332 -9.86 14.43 -54.11
N LYS A 333 -9.07 13.49 -53.54
CA LYS A 333 -7.77 13.64 -52.81
C LYS A 333 -7.67 13.03 -51.40
N ASN A 334 -6.96 11.89 -51.38
CA ASN A 334 -5.98 11.40 -50.41
C ASN A 334 -6.36 11.22 -48.93
N SER A 335 -6.86 10.02 -48.65
CA SER A 335 -6.72 9.31 -47.37
C SER A 335 -5.55 8.32 -47.43
N ALA A 336 -4.63 8.38 -46.47
CA ALA A 336 -3.79 7.24 -46.12
C ALA A 336 -4.00 6.93 -44.63
N SER A 337 -4.97 6.06 -44.37
CA SER A 337 -5.17 5.39 -43.09
C SER A 337 -4.27 4.15 -43.05
N SER A 338 -3.26 4.11 -42.19
CA SER A 338 -2.58 2.86 -41.83
C SER A 338 -3.31 2.22 -40.64
N ALA A 339 -4.31 1.41 -40.94
CA ALA A 339 -4.74 0.35 -40.05
C ALA A 339 -3.65 -0.74 -40.06
N PHE A 340 -3.08 -1.09 -38.90
CA PHE A 340 -2.22 -2.26 -38.77
C PHE A 340 -3.08 -3.53 -38.81
N PRO A 341 -2.65 -4.60 -39.52
CA PRO A 341 -3.34 -5.88 -39.52
C PRO A 341 -3.14 -6.62 -38.18
N PRO A 342 -3.99 -7.61 -37.84
CA PRO A 342 -3.81 -8.42 -36.65
C PRO A 342 -2.54 -9.26 -36.80
N ILE A 343 -1.60 -9.12 -35.86
CA ILE A 343 -0.41 -9.98 -35.79
C ILE A 343 -0.78 -11.18 -34.91
N ASP A 344 -0.94 -12.33 -35.55
CA ASP A 344 -0.80 -13.63 -34.90
C ASP A 344 0.57 -13.68 -34.21
N THR A 345 0.56 -13.87 -32.89
CA THR A 345 1.78 -14.00 -32.10
C THR A 345 2.37 -15.39 -32.34
N PRO A 346 3.59 -15.53 -32.86
CA PRO A 346 4.29 -16.80 -32.75
C PRO A 346 4.69 -16.97 -31.28
N SER A 347 4.36 -18.14 -30.72
CA SER A 347 4.88 -18.64 -29.46
C SER A 347 6.40 -18.72 -29.55
N MET A 348 7.08 -17.63 -29.19
CA MET A 348 8.50 -17.62 -28.87
C MET A 348 8.60 -17.73 -27.36
N GLY A 349 9.14 -18.86 -26.89
CA GLY A 349 9.33 -19.14 -25.48
C GLY A 349 10.12 -18.04 -24.80
N ILE A 350 9.43 -17.24 -23.98
CA ILE A 350 10.05 -16.31 -23.04
C ILE A 350 10.71 -17.18 -21.97
N GLN A 351 12.03 -17.32 -22.05
CA GLN A 351 12.81 -17.89 -20.96
C GLN A 351 12.73 -16.92 -19.77
N PRO A 352 12.36 -17.38 -18.55
CA PRO A 352 12.40 -16.54 -17.38
C PRO A 352 13.83 -16.04 -17.15
N ILE A 353 13.97 -14.74 -16.93
CA ILE A 353 15.24 -14.11 -16.62
C ILE A 353 15.68 -14.63 -15.25
N LYS A 354 16.84 -15.27 -15.17
CA LYS A 354 17.57 -15.39 -13.90
C LYS A 354 18.11 -14.00 -13.58
N ARG A 355 17.36 -13.20 -12.82
CA ARG A 355 17.91 -11.98 -12.23
C ARG A 355 18.66 -12.38 -10.98
N THR A 356 19.97 -12.20 -11.00
CA THR A 356 20.69 -12.01 -9.74
C THR A 356 20.37 -10.60 -9.31
N VAL A 357 19.47 -10.43 -8.34
CA VAL A 357 19.41 -9.18 -7.56
C VAL A 357 20.83 -8.98 -7.03
N THR A 358 21.56 -8.02 -7.56
CA THR A 358 22.86 -7.64 -7.00
C THR A 358 22.58 -6.88 -5.70
N PHE A 359 22.65 -7.63 -4.61
CA PHE A 359 22.65 -7.09 -3.25
C PHE A 359 23.92 -6.24 -3.09
N LEU A 360 23.74 -4.95 -2.80
CA LEU A 360 24.82 -4.17 -2.22
C LEU A 360 24.99 -4.69 -0.79
N GLU A 361 26.03 -5.49 -0.57
CA GLU A 361 26.54 -5.75 0.78
C GLU A 361 26.76 -4.41 1.49
N PRO A 362 26.28 -4.22 2.73
CA PRO A 362 26.56 -3.01 3.48
C PRO A 362 28.06 -2.94 3.72
N ASN A 363 28.73 -1.99 3.06
CA ASN A 363 30.13 -1.68 3.33
C ASN A 363 30.26 -1.28 4.80
N SER A 364 30.75 -2.21 5.60
CA SER A 364 31.06 -2.06 7.01
C SER A 364 32.34 -1.24 7.17
N THR A 365 32.24 0.08 7.31
CA THR A 365 33.07 0.89 8.23
C THR A 365 32.64 2.36 8.19
N ILE A 366 31.82 2.78 9.15
CA ILE A 366 31.79 4.16 9.64
C ILE A 366 31.90 4.09 11.16
N PRO A 367 32.88 4.75 11.81
CA PRO A 367 33.04 4.70 13.27
C PRO A 367 31.91 5.49 13.94
N SER A 368 31.25 4.88 14.93
CA SER A 368 30.33 5.56 15.84
C SER A 368 31.12 6.51 16.76
N PRO A 369 30.86 7.83 16.79
CA PRO A 369 31.21 8.64 17.94
C PRO A 369 30.13 8.42 19.02
N PHE A 370 30.51 8.52 20.29
CA PHE A 370 29.67 8.33 21.50
C PHE A 370 29.48 6.87 21.97
N ALA A 371 30.56 6.32 22.53
CA ALA A 371 30.45 5.34 23.61
C ALA A 371 30.32 6.11 24.92
N ASP A 372 29.10 6.23 25.46
CA ASP A 372 28.88 6.79 26.79
C ASP A 372 28.89 5.64 27.81
N ALA A 373 29.89 5.64 28.69
CA ALA A 373 30.26 4.49 29.53
C ALA A 373 29.40 4.29 30.79
N ASN A 374 28.16 4.80 30.82
CA ASN A 374 27.28 4.74 32.01
C ASN A 374 25.81 4.39 31.72
N ALA A 375 25.51 3.73 30.60
CA ALA A 375 24.15 3.22 30.36
C ALA A 375 23.82 2.02 31.30
N PRO A 376 22.64 2.01 31.96
CA PRO A 376 22.23 0.87 32.77
C PRO A 376 22.02 -0.38 31.91
N SER A 377 22.40 -1.54 32.45
CA SER A 377 22.31 -2.85 31.79
C SER A 377 20.89 -3.15 31.28
N PRO A 378 20.73 -3.73 30.07
CA PRO A 378 19.42 -4.06 29.52
C PRO A 378 18.75 -5.19 30.33
N PRO A 379 17.41 -5.22 30.41
CA PRO A 379 16.67 -6.28 31.11
C PRO A 379 16.95 -7.63 30.45
N SER A 380 17.14 -8.65 31.30
CA SER A 380 17.42 -10.02 30.91
C SER A 380 16.11 -10.82 30.91
N GLY A 381 15.69 -11.32 29.75
CA GLY A 381 14.65 -12.34 29.66
C GLY A 381 13.60 -12.10 28.57
N ILE A 382 13.35 -13.13 27.77
CA ILE A 382 12.31 -13.19 26.74
C ILE A 382 10.91 -13.49 27.34
N ASP A 383 10.83 -13.70 28.65
CA ASP A 383 9.66 -14.27 29.34
C ASP A 383 8.57 -13.25 29.68
N ASP A 384 8.84 -11.95 29.56
CA ASP A 384 7.85 -10.88 29.80
C ASP A 384 7.16 -10.35 28.51
N VAL A 385 7.46 -10.93 27.34
CA VAL A 385 6.87 -10.52 26.06
C VAL A 385 5.63 -11.38 25.74
N PRO A 386 4.41 -10.81 25.65
CA PRO A 386 3.20 -11.57 25.34
C PRO A 386 3.36 -12.44 24.08
N PRO A 387 2.85 -13.68 24.04
CA PRO A 387 2.99 -14.56 22.87
C PRO A 387 2.51 -13.92 21.55
N ALA A 388 1.53 -13.02 21.61
CA ALA A 388 0.95 -12.32 20.46
C ALA A 388 1.88 -11.27 19.81
N THR A 389 2.94 -10.81 20.49
CA THR A 389 3.93 -9.88 19.91
C THR A 389 5.16 -10.59 19.35
N ARG A 390 5.32 -11.90 19.60
CA ARG A 390 6.26 -12.78 18.88
C ARG A 390 5.70 -13.07 17.49
N GLY A 391 5.86 -12.11 16.57
CA GLY A 391 5.40 -12.23 15.19
C GLY A 391 5.91 -13.54 14.59
N GLN A 392 5.02 -14.33 13.99
CA GLN A 392 5.34 -15.65 13.45
C GLN A 392 6.17 -15.60 12.15
N GLY A 393 6.88 -14.50 11.89
CA GLY A 393 7.76 -14.29 10.74
C GLY A 393 9.14 -14.92 10.93
N GLY A 394 9.19 -16.19 11.35
CA GLY A 394 10.44 -16.92 11.59
C GLY A 394 11.17 -16.52 12.87
N LEU A 395 11.99 -17.44 13.40
CA LEU A 395 12.93 -17.16 14.48
C LEU A 395 14.04 -16.26 13.94
N PRO A 396 14.33 -15.10 14.56
CA PRO A 396 15.48 -14.30 14.18
C PRO A 396 16.79 -15.07 14.35
N THR A 397 17.76 -14.75 13.50
CA THR A 397 19.12 -15.33 13.55
C THR A 397 19.87 -14.93 14.83
N SER A 398 19.43 -13.87 15.53
CA SER A 398 19.86 -13.59 16.91
C SER A 398 18.82 -12.78 17.70
N GLN A 399 18.80 -12.99 19.02
CA GLN A 399 17.91 -12.31 19.97
C GLN A 399 18.21 -10.81 20.16
N ARG A 400 19.41 -10.34 19.80
CA ARG A 400 19.85 -8.94 20.01
C ARG A 400 19.43 -7.98 18.90
N SER A 401 19.26 -8.46 17.66
CA SER A 401 18.82 -7.62 16.53
C SER A 401 17.36 -7.23 16.62
N ASP A 402 16.57 -8.07 17.28
CA ASP A 402 15.11 -8.00 17.18
C ASP A 402 14.46 -7.30 18.36
N LEU A 403 15.13 -7.12 19.50
CA LEU A 403 14.48 -6.55 20.68
C LEU A 403 13.98 -5.12 20.43
N GLU A 404 14.80 -4.29 19.79
CA GLU A 404 14.45 -2.91 19.44
C GLU A 404 13.34 -2.88 18.38
N ALA A 405 13.42 -3.74 17.37
CA ALA A 405 12.42 -3.83 16.31
C ALA A 405 11.07 -4.38 16.82
N LEU A 406 11.11 -5.37 17.72
CA LEU A 406 9.96 -5.92 18.42
C LEU A 406 9.30 -4.84 19.28
N CYS A 407 10.09 -4.11 20.10
CA CYS A 407 9.62 -2.99 20.91
C CYS A 407 8.96 -1.91 20.04
N GLY A 408 9.56 -1.55 18.91
CA GLY A 408 9.02 -0.55 17.97
C GLY A 408 7.66 -0.91 17.35
N ARG A 409 7.33 -2.21 17.29
CA ARG A 409 6.05 -2.72 16.78
C ARG A 409 5.13 -3.33 17.85
N MET A 410 5.50 -3.31 19.14
CA MET A 410 4.63 -3.82 20.19
C MET A 410 3.31 -3.05 20.18
N GLY A 411 2.19 -3.77 20.21
CA GLY A 411 0.86 -3.18 20.15
C GLY A 411 0.33 -2.87 18.76
N ARG A 412 1.14 -2.93 17.68
CA ARG A 412 0.65 -2.69 16.31
C ARG A 412 -0.28 -3.83 15.85
N ARG A 413 -1.58 -3.56 15.72
CA ARG A 413 -2.60 -4.49 15.23
C ARG A 413 -3.25 -4.05 13.93
N GLU A 414 -3.10 -2.79 13.53
CA GLU A 414 -3.77 -2.25 12.35
C GLU A 414 -2.81 -1.59 11.36
N THR A 415 -3.09 -1.81 10.08
CA THR A 415 -2.42 -1.14 8.96
C THR A 415 -3.45 -0.44 8.08
N CYS A 416 -3.23 0.83 7.79
CA CYS A 416 -4.02 1.56 6.80
C CYS A 416 -3.35 1.45 5.43
N VAL A 417 -3.97 0.72 4.51
CA VAL A 417 -3.56 0.60 3.10
C VAL A 417 -4.21 1.72 2.30
N ILE A 418 -3.41 2.39 1.47
CA ILE A 418 -3.83 3.54 0.67
C ILE A 418 -3.32 3.30 -0.75
N ASN A 419 -4.22 3.12 -1.72
CA ASN A 419 -3.86 3.26 -3.12
C ASN A 419 -4.14 4.71 -3.54
N ALA A 420 -3.08 5.44 -3.84
CA ALA A 420 -3.10 6.89 -4.04
C ALA A 420 -3.18 7.30 -5.52
N ALA A 421 -3.58 6.39 -6.43
CA ALA A 421 -3.64 6.65 -7.85
C ALA A 421 -4.47 7.90 -8.20
N ILE A 422 -3.80 8.88 -8.84
CA ILE A 422 -4.40 10.12 -9.31
C ILE A 422 -5.08 9.90 -10.65
N MET A 423 -4.50 9.13 -11.57
CA MET A 423 -5.20 8.82 -12.82
C MET A 423 -6.38 7.87 -12.54
N ALA A 424 -7.61 8.28 -12.89
CA ALA A 424 -8.82 7.50 -12.59
C ALA A 424 -9.19 6.47 -13.66
N SER A 425 -8.69 6.65 -14.89
CA SER A 425 -8.93 5.73 -16.01
C SER A 425 -7.68 5.68 -16.87
N SER A 426 -7.18 4.48 -17.17
CA SER A 426 -5.90 4.31 -17.88
C SER A 426 -5.98 4.76 -19.35
N TRP A 427 -7.11 4.68 -20.06
CA TRP A 427 -7.22 5.14 -21.45
C TRP A 427 -8.59 5.75 -21.75
N ALA A 428 -8.62 6.82 -22.56
CA ALA A 428 -9.85 7.33 -23.14
C ALA A 428 -10.40 6.28 -24.11
N HIS A 429 -11.38 5.49 -23.69
CA HIS A 429 -12.15 4.66 -24.62
C HIS A 429 -12.64 5.55 -25.76
N LYS A 430 -12.51 5.10 -27.01
CA LYS A 430 -13.02 5.82 -28.20
C LYS A 430 -14.48 6.25 -27.94
N GLY A 431 -14.69 7.52 -27.61
CA GLY A 431 -16.01 8.10 -27.30
C GLY A 431 -16.22 8.63 -25.86
N SER A 432 -15.30 8.40 -24.92
CA SER A 432 -15.35 8.94 -23.55
C SER A 432 -14.34 10.09 -23.41
N GLY A 433 -14.79 11.24 -22.91
CA GLY A 433 -14.08 12.53 -22.89
C GLY A 433 -12.72 12.59 -22.16
N SER A 434 -12.28 13.82 -21.87
CA SER A 434 -11.00 14.19 -21.24
C SER A 434 -10.51 13.26 -20.13
N LYS A 435 -9.18 13.10 -19.99
CA LYS A 435 -8.52 12.40 -18.86
C LYS A 435 -9.16 12.82 -17.53
N LYS A 436 -9.50 11.85 -16.68
CA LYS A 436 -10.08 12.08 -15.35
C LYS A 436 -9.03 11.83 -14.28
N TYR A 437 -8.99 12.75 -13.31
CA TYR A 437 -8.05 12.69 -12.20
C TYR A 437 -8.79 12.69 -10.87
N ASN A 438 -8.35 11.81 -9.98
CA ASN A 438 -8.73 11.76 -8.59
C ASN A 438 -8.02 12.87 -7.81
N LYS A 439 -8.59 13.22 -6.66
CA LYS A 439 -7.91 14.09 -5.70
C LYS A 439 -6.87 13.29 -4.93
N PRO A 440 -5.78 13.94 -4.46
CA PRO A 440 -4.88 13.35 -3.48
C PRO A 440 -5.63 12.81 -2.25
N ILE A 441 -5.13 11.75 -1.62
CA ILE A 441 -5.67 11.27 -0.34
C ILE A 441 -4.91 11.98 0.78
N VAL A 442 -5.63 12.61 1.71
CA VAL A 442 -5.03 13.25 2.88
C VAL A 442 -5.21 12.36 4.09
N VAL A 443 -4.14 12.07 4.81
CA VAL A 443 -4.16 11.19 5.99
C VAL A 443 -3.57 11.92 7.19
N ASP A 444 -4.37 12.05 8.25
CA ASP A 444 -3.90 12.53 9.54
C ASP A 444 -3.60 11.32 10.44
N ILE A 445 -2.39 11.25 11.00
CA ILE A 445 -2.00 10.17 11.93
C ILE A 445 -1.13 10.74 13.07
N ASP A 446 -1.27 10.18 14.27
CA ASP A 446 -0.42 10.54 15.41
C ASP A 446 0.93 9.79 15.35
N LEU A 447 2.03 10.54 15.36
CA LEU A 447 3.41 10.02 15.32
C LEU A 447 4.26 10.55 16.49
N PRO A 448 5.32 9.84 16.89
CA PRO A 448 6.21 10.25 17.98
C PRO A 448 6.91 11.58 17.69
N VAL A 449 7.01 12.44 18.70
CA VAL A 449 7.85 13.64 18.70
C VAL A 449 9.30 13.26 19.00
N TRP A 450 10.27 13.77 18.24
CA TRP A 450 11.69 13.35 18.33
C TRP A 450 12.47 13.90 19.56
N ALA A 451 11.78 14.54 20.50
CA ALA A 451 12.30 15.09 21.76
C ALA A 451 13.42 16.14 21.63
N ASN A 452 13.08 17.41 21.92
CA ASN A 452 14.04 18.46 22.28
C ASN A 452 13.60 19.26 23.52
N ASN A 453 12.82 18.66 24.43
CA ASN A 453 12.34 19.32 25.66
C ASN A 453 12.80 18.59 26.93
N ALA A 454 14.07 18.19 26.97
CA ALA A 454 14.74 17.76 28.21
C ALA A 454 15.71 18.83 28.72
N SER A 455 15.37 20.13 28.62
CA SER A 455 16.11 21.20 29.31
C SER A 455 15.47 22.56 29.05
N SER A 456 14.40 22.92 29.79
CA SER A 456 14.04 24.32 30.08
C SER A 456 12.84 24.37 31.02
N SER A 457 13.03 23.90 32.26
CA SER A 457 12.25 24.31 33.42
C SER A 457 12.89 23.74 34.68
N TYR A 458 13.96 24.40 35.14
CA TYR A 458 14.34 24.49 36.54
C TYR A 458 14.72 25.93 36.82
#